data_AF-A0A956A478-F1
#
_entry.id   AF-A0A956A478-F1
#
_cell.length_a   1.000
_cell.length_b   1.000
_cell.length_c   1.000
_cell.angle_alpha   90.00
_cell.angle_beta   90.00
_cell.angle_gamma   90.00
#
_symmetry.space_group_name_H-M   'P 1'
#
loop_
_entity.id
_entity.type
_entity.pdbx_description
1 polymer ?
#
loop_
_entity_poly.entity_id
_entity_poly.type
_entity_poly.pdbx_seq_one_letter_code
_entity_poly.pdbx_strand_id
1 'polypeptide(L)' 'TLVIHGTVDQMVHPSGGRATATAIPGAELVLVDGLGHDLAAAFWPDLVDRVTALVARVEGERA' A
#
# COMPACT_ATOMS: atom_id res chain seq x y z
N THR A 1 10.07 -0.86 1.35
CA THR A 1 9.04 -0.27 0.47
C THR A 1 7.66 -0.78 0.87
N LEU A 2 6.61 0.02 0.73
CA LEU A 2 5.22 -0.39 0.94
C LEU A 2 4.46 -0.30 -0.39
N VAL A 3 3.72 -1.33 -0.74
CA VAL A 3 2.82 -1.38 -1.90
C VAL A 3 1.41 -1.52 -1.36
N ILE A 4 0.54 -0.56 -1.67
CA ILE A 4 -0.88 -0.58 -1.29
C ILE A 4 -1.70 -0.75 -2.57
N HIS A 5 -2.64 -1.70 -2.58
CA HIS A 5 -3.52 -1.93 -3.72
C HIS A 5 -4.95 -2.25 -3.27
N GLY A 6 -5.95 -1.70 -3.96
CA GLY A 6 -7.36 -1.93 -3.63
C GLY A 6 -7.90 -3.24 -4.20
N THR A 7 -8.70 -4.01 -3.44
CA THR A 7 -9.20 -5.33 -3.91
C THR A 7 -10.23 -5.24 -5.03
N VAL A 8 -10.87 -4.07 -5.20
CA VAL A 8 -11.92 -3.84 -6.20
C VAL A 8 -11.53 -2.75 -7.21
N ASP A 9 -10.23 -2.45 -7.36
CA ASP A 9 -9.74 -1.57 -8.42
C ASP A 9 -10.07 -2.16 -9.80
N GLN A 10 -10.92 -1.45 -10.54
CA GLN A 10 -11.37 -1.83 -11.88
C GLN A 10 -10.44 -1.34 -12.99
N MET A 11 -9.55 -0.40 -12.71
CA MET A 11 -8.57 0.12 -13.67
C MET A 11 -7.26 -0.66 -13.62
N VAL A 12 -6.82 -1.06 -12.43
CA VAL A 12 -5.62 -1.89 -12.24
C VAL A 12 -5.98 -3.11 -11.40
N HIS A 13 -6.00 -4.27 -12.04
CA HIS A 13 -6.30 -5.53 -11.35
C HIS A 13 -5.33 -5.80 -10.16
N PRO A 14 -5.77 -6.40 -9.04
CA PRO A 14 -4.93 -6.65 -7.86
C PRO A 14 -3.66 -7.48 -8.12
N SER A 15 -3.59 -8.22 -9.23
CA SER A 15 -2.35 -8.88 -9.65
C SER A 15 -1.22 -7.88 -9.94
N GLY A 16 -1.54 -6.64 -10.33
CA GLY A 16 -0.57 -5.56 -10.51
C GLY A 16 0.16 -5.23 -9.20
N GLY A 17 -0.58 -5.00 -8.11
CA GLY A 17 0.00 -4.79 -6.78
C GLY A 17 0.87 -5.97 -6.32
N ARG A 18 0.39 -7.21 -6.54
CA ARG A 18 1.17 -8.42 -6.23
C ARG A 18 2.47 -8.52 -7.03
N ALA A 19 2.42 -8.23 -8.34
CA ALA A 19 3.58 -8.24 -9.20
C ALA A 19 4.60 -7.16 -8.78
N THR A 20 4.14 -5.94 -8.50
CA THR A 20 4.98 -4.84 -8.01
C THR A 20 5.67 -5.19 -6.69
N ALA A 21 4.94 -5.76 -5.73
CA ALA A 21 5.54 -6.18 -4.45
C ALA A 21 6.56 -7.31 -4.65
N THR A 22 6.28 -8.27 -5.52
CA THR A 22 7.22 -9.37 -5.85
C THR A 22 8.50 -8.84 -6.49
N ALA A 23 8.39 -7.80 -7.33
CA ALA A 23 9.52 -7.23 -8.04
C ALA A 23 10.48 -6.42 -7.14
N ILE A 24 10.06 -6.02 -5.94
CA ILE A 24 10.84 -5.17 -5.04
C ILE A 24 11.27 -5.99 -3.80
N PRO A 25 12.55 -6.36 -3.67
CA PRO A 25 13.03 -7.07 -2.50
C PRO A 25 12.70 -6.35 -1.18
N GLY A 26 12.10 -7.07 -0.23
CA GLY A 26 11.69 -6.52 1.06
C GLY A 26 10.50 -5.56 1.00
N ALA A 27 9.74 -5.53 -0.09
CA ALA A 27 8.47 -4.81 -0.12
C ALA A 27 7.39 -5.54 0.68
N GLU A 28 6.58 -4.75 1.38
CA GLU A 28 5.34 -5.20 2.00
C GLU A 28 4.17 -4.91 1.05
N LEU A 29 3.28 -5.89 0.86
CA LEU A 29 2.02 -5.71 0.13
C LEU A 29 0.85 -5.60 1.11
N VAL A 30 0.08 -4.53 0.98
CA VAL A 30 -1.21 -4.35 1.64
C VAL A 30 -2.31 -4.37 0.58
N LEU A 31 -3.25 -5.29 0.74
CA LEU A 31 -4.49 -5.30 -0.03
C LEU A 31 -5.61 -4.71 0.81
N VAL A 32 -6.18 -3.60 0.35
CA VAL A 32 -7.24 -2.88 1.06
C VAL A 32 -8.58 -3.34 0.52
N ASP A 33 -9.37 -4.01 1.37
CA ASP A 33 -10.65 -4.53 0.96
C ASP A 33 -11.66 -3.42 0.62
N GLY A 34 -12.35 -3.55 -0.51
CA GLY A 34 -13.33 -2.56 -0.97
C GLY A 34 -12.75 -1.26 -1.52
N LEU A 35 -11.43 -1.06 -1.49
CA LEU A 35 -10.78 0.09 -2.12
C LEU A 35 -10.75 -0.12 -3.65
N GLY A 36 -11.26 0.87 -4.37
CA GLY A 36 -11.22 0.94 -5.83
C GLY A 36 -9.95 1.62 -6.33
N HIS A 37 -10.04 2.27 -7.49
CA HIS A 37 -8.90 3.02 -8.03
C HIS A 37 -8.65 4.36 -7.31
N ASP A 38 -9.74 5.06 -6.97
CA ASP A 38 -9.64 6.33 -6.27
C ASP A 38 -9.50 6.11 -4.76
N LEU A 39 -8.76 7.00 -4.11
CA LEU A 39 -8.55 6.98 -2.67
C LEU A 39 -9.74 7.69 -2.00
N ALA A 40 -10.86 7.00 -1.85
CA ALA A 40 -12.03 7.58 -1.17
C ALA A 40 -11.69 7.95 0.28
N ALA A 41 -12.23 9.07 0.77
CA ALA A 41 -11.89 9.66 2.07
C ALA A 41 -12.06 8.70 3.27
N ALA A 42 -12.98 7.74 3.17
CA ALA A 42 -13.20 6.71 4.18
C ALA A 42 -11.94 5.85 4.45
N PHE A 43 -11.07 5.68 3.45
CA PHE A 43 -9.84 4.90 3.58
C PHE A 43 -8.63 5.73 4.04
N TRP A 44 -8.72 7.06 4.01
CA TRP A 44 -7.57 7.94 4.29
C TRP A 44 -6.92 7.68 5.66
N PRO A 45 -7.66 7.50 6.76
CA PRO A 45 -7.03 7.25 8.06
C PRO A 45 -6.10 6.03 8.04
N ASP A 46 -6.55 4.88 7.52
CA ASP A 46 -5.73 3.66 7.42
C ASP A 46 -4.54 3.85 6.47
N LEU A 47 -4.73 4.53 5.34
CA LEU A 47 -3.64 4.82 4.40
C LEU A 47 -2.57 5.73 5.00
N VAL A 48 -2.98 6.78 5.72
CA VAL A 48 -2.07 7.71 6.40
C VAL A 48 -1.30 6.98 7.50
N ASP A 49 -1.96 6.15 8.30
CA ASP A 49 -1.31 5.37 9.35
C ASP A 49 -0.23 4.43 8.77
N ARG A 50 -0.52 3.75 7.67
CA ARG A 50 0.45 2.86 7.00
C ARG A 50 1.65 3.61 6.43
N VAL A 51 1.41 4.73 5.76
CA VAL A 51 2.47 5.55 5.16
C VAL A 51 3.35 6.15 6.25
N THR A 52 2.76 6.69 7.31
CA THR A 52 3.52 7.27 8.43
C THR A 52 4.31 6.21 9.21
N ALA A 53 3.76 5.02 9.41
CA ALA A 53 4.49 3.90 10.01
C ALA A 53 5.70 3.46 9.16
N LEU A 54 5.57 3.43 7.83
CA LEU A 54 6.71 3.19 6.94
C LEU A 54 7.80 4.25 7.14
N VAL A 55 7.43 5.53 7.17
CA VAL A 55 8.38 6.64 7.36
C VAL A 55 9.12 6.49 8.68
N ALA A 56 8.39 6.35 9.79
CA ALA A 56 8.98 6.22 11.12
C ALA A 56 9.95 5.05 11.23
N ARG A 57 9.61 3.89 10.63
CA ARG A 57 10.48 2.71 10.62
C ARG A 57 11.77 2.97 9.85
N VAL A 58 11.68 3.55 8.66
CA VAL A 58 12.87 3.84 7.83
C VAL A 58 13.76 4.91 8.48
N GLU A 59 13.18 5.90 9.16
CA GLU A 59 13.94 6.89 9.91
C GLU A 59 14.62 6.27 11.14
N GLY A 60 13.95 5.38 11.86
CA GLY A 60 14.53 4.65 12.99
C GLY A 60 15.67 3.71 12.59
N GLU A 61 15.61 3.10 11.40
CA GLU A 61 16.69 2.26 10.85
C GLU A 61 17.93 3.07 10.42
N ARG A 62 17.80 4.39 10.26
CA ARG A 62 18.90 5.30 9.84
C ARG A 62 19.65 5.95 11.02
N ALA A 63 19.10 5.86 12.23
CA ALA A 63 19.71 6.39 13.46
C ALA A 63 20.73 5.39 14.03
#